data_AF-A0A833WWX6-F1
#
_entry.id   AF-A0A833WWX6-F1
#
_cell.length_a   1.000
_cell.length_b   1.000
_cell.length_c   1.000
_cell.angle_alpha   90.00
_cell.angle_beta   90.00
_cell.angle_gamma   90.00
#
_symmetry.space_group_name_H-M   'P 1'
#
loop_
_entity.id
_entity.type
_entity.pdbx_description
1 polymer ?
#
loop_
_entity_poly.entity_id
_entity_poly.type
_entity_poly.pdbx_seq_one_letter_code
_entity_poly.pdbx_strand_id
1 'polypeptide(L)'
;MYVTRFLSDYQKDPSSLFLPPPEGPNSGVLVIQDEEAEPTCCFGLCKSHMITDLPFPQNKKLTLQYSTGSSENRSVENFYTALIPVLNQPLSSNRYYAIKTRGRHKGEAYANSKEDDKGTCCCFNYIKDVPPKPLDPNEMHQQFEI
;
A
#
# COMPACT_ATOMS: atom_id res chain seq x y z
N MET A 1 3.17 -18.67 -5.17
CA MET A 1 4.64 -18.49 -5.15
C MET A 1 4.96 -17.03 -5.48
N TYR A 2 5.88 -16.40 -4.76
CA TYR A 2 6.30 -15.03 -5.07
C TYR A 2 7.53 -15.04 -5.99
N VAL A 3 7.56 -14.08 -6.92
CA VAL A 3 8.79 -13.71 -7.63
C VAL A 3 9.20 -12.31 -7.22
N THR A 4 10.50 -12.10 -7.07
CA THR A 4 11.08 -10.79 -6.83
C THR A 4 11.46 -10.14 -8.15
N ARG A 5 11.21 -8.83 -8.27
CA ARG A 5 11.57 -7.99 -9.42
C ARG A 5 12.12 -6.66 -8.92
N PHE A 6 13.05 -6.06 -9.64
CA PHE A 6 13.59 -4.77 -9.26
C PHE A 6 12.68 -3.63 -9.69
N LEU A 7 12.67 -2.53 -8.94
CA LEU A 7 11.85 -1.37 -9.27
C LEU A 7 12.36 -0.69 -10.55
N SER A 8 13.67 -0.65 -10.76
CA SER A 8 14.29 -0.08 -11.96
C SER A 8 13.86 -0.79 -13.25
N ASP A 9 13.60 -2.10 -13.21
CA ASP A 9 13.09 -2.85 -14.37
C ASP A 9 11.74 -2.28 -14.86
N TYR A 10 10.83 -1.98 -13.93
CA TYR A 10 9.51 -1.41 -14.25
C TYR A 10 9.60 0.06 -14.68
N GLN A 11 10.55 0.83 -14.16
CA GLN A 11 10.77 2.21 -14.58
C GLN A 11 11.28 2.29 -16.02
N LYS A 12 12.11 1.33 -16.44
CA LYS A 12 12.63 1.23 -17.82
C LYS A 12 11.60 0.69 -18.78
N ASP A 13 10.81 -0.30 -18.36
CA ASP A 13 9.74 -0.88 -19.14
C ASP A 13 8.41 -0.92 -18.36
N PRO A 14 7.63 0.18 -18.39
CA PRO A 14 6.34 0.23 -17.73
C PRO A 14 5.33 -0.80 -18.25
N SER A 15 5.51 -1.32 -19.46
CA SER A 15 4.59 -2.33 -20.03
C SER A 15 4.65 -3.65 -19.27
N SER A 16 5.78 -3.93 -18.61
CA SER A 16 5.97 -5.12 -17.77
C SER A 16 5.07 -5.16 -16.52
N LEU A 17 4.53 -4.00 -16.08
CA LEU A 17 3.56 -3.93 -14.97
C LEU A 17 2.24 -4.65 -15.28
N PHE A 18 1.88 -4.77 -16.56
CA PHE A 18 0.65 -5.41 -17.02
C PHE A 18 0.78 -6.94 -17.15
N LEU A 19 2.01 -7.47 -17.04
CA LEU A 19 2.24 -8.91 -17.14
C LEU A 19 1.61 -9.63 -15.94
N PRO A 20 0.99 -10.78 -16.17
CA PRO A 20 0.42 -11.56 -15.08
C PRO A 20 1.54 -12.07 -14.14
N PRO A 21 1.22 -12.28 -12.86
CA PRO A 21 2.15 -12.95 -11.95
C PRO A 21 2.41 -14.40 -12.41
N PRO A 22 3.43 -15.08 -11.84
CA PRO A 22 3.73 -16.46 -12.16
C PRO A 22 2.50 -17.37 -12.06
N GLU A 23 2.47 -18.44 -12.85
CA GLU A 23 1.38 -19.40 -12.80
C GLU A 23 1.27 -20.10 -11.44
N GLY A 24 0.03 -20.42 -11.04
CA GLY A 24 -0.29 -21.16 -9.82
C GLY A 24 -1.12 -20.37 -8.80
N PRO A 25 -1.77 -21.06 -7.86
CA PRO A 25 -2.61 -20.40 -6.86
C PRO A 25 -1.75 -19.56 -5.90
N ASN A 26 -2.30 -18.43 -5.47
CA ASN A 26 -1.65 -17.52 -4.52
C ASN A 26 -0.25 -17.12 -5.00
N SER A 27 -0.13 -16.82 -6.28
CA SER A 27 1.09 -16.26 -6.86
C SER A 27 1.09 -14.75 -6.79
N GLY A 28 2.27 -14.15 -6.80
CA GLY A 28 2.40 -12.71 -6.70
C GLY A 28 3.79 -12.22 -7.03
N VAL A 29 3.94 -10.90 -7.06
CA VAL A 29 5.19 -10.22 -7.35
C VAL A 29 5.57 -9.37 -6.15
N LEU A 30 6.83 -9.45 -5.73
CA LEU A 30 7.42 -8.53 -4.77
C LEU A 30 8.40 -7.62 -5.52
N VAL A 31 8.26 -6.32 -5.31
CA VAL A 31 9.10 -5.28 -5.87
C VAL A 31 10.17 -4.89 -4.86
N ILE A 32 11.42 -4.89 -5.30
CA ILE A 32 12.58 -4.53 -4.49
C ILE A 32 13.14 -3.24 -5.06
N GLN A 33 13.21 -2.19 -4.23
CA GLN A 33 13.94 -0.98 -4.60
C GLN A 33 15.44 -1.28 -4.56
N ASP A 34 16.03 -1.34 -5.75
CA ASP A 34 17.46 -1.45 -6.02
C ASP A 34 18.13 -0.06 -6.07
N GLU A 35 19.44 -0.03 -6.27
CA GLU A 35 20.23 1.21 -6.23
C GLU A 35 19.88 2.18 -7.36
N GLU A 36 19.53 1.67 -8.54
CA GLU A 36 19.20 2.50 -9.71
C GLU A 36 17.87 3.23 -9.55
N ALA A 37 16.93 2.64 -8.80
CA ALA A 37 15.64 3.22 -8.50
C ALA A 37 15.61 3.96 -7.14
N GLU A 38 16.77 4.36 -6.59
CA GLU A 38 16.78 5.20 -5.39
C GLU A 38 16.16 6.58 -5.67
N PRO A 39 15.16 7.00 -4.87
CA PRO A 39 14.51 8.27 -5.09
C PRO A 39 15.49 9.40 -4.80
N THR A 40 15.49 10.42 -5.65
CA THR A 40 16.33 11.60 -5.52
C THR A 40 15.47 12.87 -5.52
N CYS A 41 16.01 13.95 -4.97
CA CYS A 41 15.45 15.29 -5.02
C CYS A 41 16.52 16.28 -5.48
N CYS A 42 16.17 17.57 -5.58
CA CYS A 42 17.09 18.62 -6.04
C CYS A 42 17.75 18.26 -7.39
N PHE A 43 16.96 17.83 -8.38
CA PHE A 43 17.43 17.43 -9.71
C PHE A 43 18.47 16.29 -9.70
N GLY A 44 18.33 15.31 -8.80
CA GLY A 44 19.22 14.15 -8.72
C GLY A 44 20.44 14.34 -7.81
N LEU A 45 20.59 15.52 -7.20
CA LEU A 45 21.77 15.84 -6.38
C LEU A 45 21.68 15.33 -4.94
N CYS A 46 20.47 15.08 -4.44
CA CYS A 46 20.24 14.67 -3.06
C CYS A 46 19.39 13.40 -3.02
N LYS A 47 19.66 12.50 -2.08
CA LYS A 47 18.76 11.35 -1.83
C LYS A 47 17.45 11.84 -1.22
N SER A 48 16.35 11.27 -1.68
CA SER A 48 15.02 11.50 -1.14
C SER A 48 14.57 10.28 -0.33
N HIS A 49 13.57 10.48 0.53
CA HIS A 49 12.87 9.42 1.25
C HIS A 49 11.39 9.32 0.85
N MET A 50 10.95 10.19 -0.06
CA MET A 50 9.58 10.23 -0.54
C MET A 50 9.44 9.32 -1.76
N ILE A 51 8.43 8.46 -1.73
CA ILE A 51 8.04 7.60 -2.85
C ILE A 51 6.66 8.05 -3.29
N THR A 52 6.56 8.57 -4.50
CA THR A 52 5.31 9.08 -5.09
C THR A 52 4.72 8.15 -6.13
N ASP A 53 5.55 7.29 -6.72
CA ASP A 53 5.17 6.47 -7.87
C ASP A 53 4.96 5.01 -7.49
N LEU A 54 4.08 4.36 -8.24
CA LEU A 54 3.82 2.93 -8.16
C LEU A 54 4.76 2.16 -9.11
N PRO A 55 5.07 0.88 -8.82
CA PRO A 55 4.66 0.11 -7.65
C PRO A 55 5.51 0.40 -6.40
N PHE A 56 4.92 0.23 -5.21
CA PHE A 56 5.66 0.42 -3.96
C PHE A 56 6.63 -0.72 -3.68
N PRO A 57 7.81 -0.47 -3.10
CA PRO A 57 8.79 -1.52 -2.79
C PRO A 57 8.52 -2.22 -1.44
N GLN A 58 8.71 -3.54 -1.41
CA GLN A 58 8.49 -4.38 -0.21
C GLN A 58 9.75 -4.56 0.65
N ASN A 59 10.93 -4.10 0.20
CA ASN A 59 12.16 -4.07 1.00
C ASN A 59 12.35 -2.78 1.82
N LYS A 60 11.35 -1.88 1.83
CA LYS A 60 11.40 -0.62 2.57
C LYS A 60 10.29 -0.55 3.62
N LYS A 61 10.53 0.19 4.70
CA LYS A 61 9.51 0.51 5.71
C LYS A 61 8.82 1.79 5.26
N LEU A 62 7.55 1.69 4.86
CA LEU A 62 6.79 2.85 4.38
C LEU A 62 6.06 3.52 5.53
N THR A 63 5.89 4.83 5.41
CA THR A 63 5.01 5.64 6.25
C THR A 63 4.05 6.36 5.32
N LEU A 64 2.79 5.95 5.32
CA LEU A 64 1.75 6.64 4.57
C LEU A 64 1.32 7.86 5.38
N GLN A 65 1.33 9.01 4.74
CA GLN A 65 0.95 10.26 5.36
C GLN A 65 -0.37 10.74 4.78
N TYR A 66 -1.39 10.81 5.63
CA TYR A 66 -2.69 11.36 5.28
C TYR A 66 -2.83 12.73 5.94
N SER A 67 -3.09 13.77 5.14
CA SER A 67 -3.26 15.13 5.64
C SER A 67 -4.71 15.59 5.41
N THR A 68 -5.37 16.08 6.45
CA THR A 68 -6.73 16.64 6.38
C THR A 68 -6.77 18.07 6.91
N GLY A 69 -7.73 18.86 6.43
CA GLY A 69 -7.93 20.25 6.84
C GLY A 69 -7.23 21.28 5.94
N SER A 70 -7.62 22.55 6.08
CA SER A 70 -7.01 23.71 5.40
C SER A 70 -6.07 24.46 6.35
N SER A 71 -5.10 25.18 5.76
CA SER A 71 -4.01 26.00 6.36
C SER A 71 -3.85 25.99 7.90
N GLU A 72 -4.83 26.48 8.66
CA GLU A 72 -4.76 26.66 10.10
C GLU A 72 -5.09 25.40 10.94
N ASN A 73 -5.85 24.44 10.38
CA ASN A 73 -6.29 23.21 11.06
C ASN A 73 -5.81 21.94 10.33
N ARG A 74 -4.56 21.94 9.86
CA ARG A 74 -3.99 20.76 9.20
C ARG A 74 -3.69 19.67 10.22
N SER A 75 -4.43 18.57 10.16
CA SER A 75 -4.08 17.32 10.85
C SER A 75 -3.28 16.42 9.92
N VAL A 76 -2.26 15.76 10.46
CA VAL A 76 -1.43 14.80 9.72
C VAL A 76 -1.41 13.48 10.46
N GLU A 77 -1.95 12.46 9.84
CA GLU A 77 -1.93 11.08 10.34
C GLU A 77 -0.88 10.27 9.60
N ASN A 78 -0.13 9.47 10.35
CA ASN A 78 0.95 8.65 9.82
C ASN A 78 0.61 7.17 10.05
N PHE A 79 0.55 6.40 8.98
CA PHE A 79 0.32 4.96 9.01
C PHE A 79 1.61 4.23 8.65
N TYR A 80 2.16 3.49 9.60
CA TYR A 80 3.36 2.69 9.38
C TYR A 80 2.97 1.35 8.78
N THR A 81 2.99 1.26 7.45
CA THR A 81 2.45 0.13 6.70
C THR A 81 3.50 -0.54 5.82
N ALA A 82 3.34 -1.84 5.60
CA ALA A 82 3.93 -2.54 4.48
C ALA A 82 2.81 -2.76 3.47
N LEU A 83 3.03 -2.32 2.23
CA LEU A 83 2.10 -2.52 1.13
C LEU A 83 2.53 -3.75 0.35
N ILE A 84 1.70 -4.78 0.32
CA ILE A 84 1.98 -6.04 -0.39
C ILE A 84 1.02 -6.14 -1.58
N PRO A 85 1.50 -6.27 -2.83
CA PRO A 85 0.62 -6.42 -3.98
C PRO A 85 -0.34 -7.60 -3.82
N VAL A 86 -1.58 -7.41 -4.27
CA VAL A 86 -2.61 -8.46 -4.21
C VAL A 86 -2.21 -9.66 -5.06
N LEU A 87 -2.51 -10.86 -4.56
CA LEU A 87 -2.18 -12.11 -5.22
C LEU A 87 -2.99 -12.30 -6.51
N ASN A 88 -2.41 -13.04 -7.46
CA ASN A 88 -3.01 -13.42 -8.73
C ASN A 88 -3.45 -12.22 -9.60
N GLN A 89 -2.88 -11.04 -9.37
CA GLN A 89 -3.13 -9.83 -10.16
C GLN A 89 -1.82 -9.21 -10.66
N PRO A 90 -1.83 -8.54 -11.83
CA PRO A 90 -0.69 -7.77 -12.31
C PRO A 90 -0.46 -6.55 -11.39
N LEU A 91 0.77 -6.03 -11.36
CA LEU A 91 1.09 -4.84 -10.56
C LEU A 91 0.34 -3.60 -11.04
N SER A 92 -0.05 -3.55 -12.33
CA SER A 92 -0.86 -2.49 -12.90
C SER A 92 -2.28 -2.39 -12.30
N SER A 93 -2.73 -3.37 -11.50
CA SER A 93 -4.00 -3.25 -10.78
C SER A 93 -3.93 -2.24 -9.65
N ASN A 94 -2.71 -1.86 -9.20
CA ASN A 94 -2.47 -0.96 -8.07
C ASN A 94 -3.18 -1.37 -6.78
N ARG A 95 -3.45 -2.68 -6.62
CA ARG A 95 -4.10 -3.22 -5.43
C ARG A 95 -3.09 -3.80 -4.45
N TYR A 96 -3.23 -3.40 -3.19
CA TYR A 96 -2.33 -3.78 -2.11
C TYR A 96 -3.09 -4.23 -0.87
N TYR A 97 -2.54 -5.20 -0.15
CA TYR A 97 -2.82 -5.39 1.25
C TYR A 97 -1.96 -4.41 2.06
N ALA A 98 -2.60 -3.59 2.88
CA ALA A 98 -1.91 -2.72 3.82
C ALA A 98 -1.71 -3.46 5.15
N ILE A 99 -0.47 -3.79 5.50
CA ILE A 99 -0.13 -4.51 6.72
C ILE A 99 0.46 -3.55 7.75
N LYS A 100 -0.07 -3.54 8.96
CA LYS A 100 0.42 -2.70 10.04
C LYS A 100 1.77 -3.19 10.55
N THR A 101 2.78 -2.32 10.60
CA THR A 101 4.16 -2.71 10.96
C THR A 101 4.56 -2.35 12.39
N ARG A 102 3.76 -1.54 13.10
CA ARG A 102 4.06 -1.02 14.43
C ARG A 102 2.86 -1.02 15.37
N GLY A 103 3.13 -1.02 16.67
CA GLY A 103 2.14 -0.86 17.73
C GLY A 103 1.22 -2.08 17.93
N ARG A 104 0.08 -1.85 18.55
CA ARG A 104 -0.99 -2.85 18.72
C ARG A 104 -1.49 -3.26 17.33
N HIS A 105 -1.72 -4.56 17.12
CA HIS A 105 -2.08 -5.15 15.82
C HIS A 105 -0.95 -5.20 14.77
N LYS A 106 0.32 -5.21 15.20
CA LYS A 106 1.45 -5.44 14.29
C LYS A 106 1.31 -6.79 13.59
N GLY A 107 1.45 -6.80 12.27
CA GLY A 107 1.31 -7.99 11.42
C GLY A 107 -0.10 -8.24 10.90
N GLU A 108 -1.08 -7.46 11.36
CA GLU A 108 -2.46 -7.53 10.90
C GLU A 108 -2.69 -6.58 9.71
N ALA A 109 -3.62 -6.96 8.84
CA ALA A 109 -4.04 -6.20 7.68
C ALA A 109 -5.11 -5.17 8.06
N TYR A 110 -5.01 -3.97 7.48
CA TYR A 110 -6.11 -3.00 7.50
C TYR A 110 -7.29 -3.53 6.69
N ALA A 111 -8.50 -3.07 7.02
CA ALA A 111 -9.72 -3.42 6.31
C ALA A 111 -10.60 -2.19 6.13
N ASN A 112 -11.29 -2.12 4.99
CA ASN A 112 -12.30 -1.12 4.70
C ASN A 112 -13.54 -1.34 5.57
N SER A 113 -14.11 -0.23 6.06
CA SER A 113 -15.43 -0.24 6.70
C SER A 113 -16.51 -0.64 5.69
N LYS A 114 -17.49 -1.42 6.16
CA LYS A 114 -18.66 -1.88 5.40
C LYS A 114 -19.86 -0.97 5.69
N GLU A 115 -20.94 -1.13 4.94
CA GLU A 115 -22.18 -0.36 5.18
C GLU A 115 -22.70 -0.58 6.62
N ASP A 116 -22.60 -1.81 7.12
CA ASP A 116 -23.00 -2.19 8.48
C ASP A 116 -22.14 -1.51 9.57
N ASP A 117 -20.96 -0.98 9.22
CA ASP A 117 -20.09 -0.24 10.14
C ASP A 117 -20.48 1.24 10.27
N LYS A 118 -21.46 1.70 9.48
CA LYS A 118 -22.05 3.03 9.64
C LYS A 118 -22.95 3.06 10.87
N GLY A 119 -22.68 3.98 11.79
CA GLY A 119 -23.54 4.27 12.91
C GLY A 119 -24.28 5.59 12.72
N THR A 120 -25.45 5.71 13.34
CA THR A 120 -26.15 6.99 13.48
C THR A 120 -26.16 7.38 14.96
N CYS A 121 -25.70 8.58 15.28
CA CYS A 121 -25.81 9.16 16.62
C CYS A 121 -26.33 10.60 16.50
N CYS A 122 -27.44 10.91 17.17
CA CYS A 122 -27.99 12.27 17.29
C CYS A 122 -28.04 13.06 15.97
N CYS A 123 -28.71 12.53 14.94
CA CYS A 123 -28.85 13.11 13.59
C CYS A 123 -27.57 13.19 12.74
N PHE A 124 -26.45 12.60 13.17
CA PHE A 124 -25.23 12.49 12.38
C PHE A 124 -24.90 11.03 12.06
N ASN A 125 -24.50 10.79 10.81
CA ASN A 125 -23.93 9.51 10.40
C ASN A 125 -22.42 9.54 10.63
N TYR A 126 -21.86 8.45 11.17
CA TYR A 126 -20.43 8.26 11.33
C TYR A 126 -20.04 6.87 10.85
N ILE A 127 -18.80 6.75 10.37
CA ILE A 127 -18.21 5.46 9.99
C ILE A 127 -17.37 5.02 11.18
N LYS A 128 -17.57 3.79 11.64
CA LYS A 128 -16.66 3.18 12.62
C LYS A 128 -15.44 2.65 11.89
N ASP A 129 -14.27 3.06 12.36
CA ASP A 129 -13.01 2.51 11.88
C ASP A 129 -12.92 1.03 12.26
N VAL A 130 -12.72 0.18 11.25
CA VAL A 130 -12.51 -1.25 11.48
C VAL A 130 -11.07 -1.45 11.97
N PRO A 131 -10.87 -2.08 13.15
CA PRO A 131 -9.52 -2.39 13.59
C PRO A 131 -8.85 -3.37 12.62
N PRO A 132 -7.51 -3.31 12.46
CA PRO A 132 -6.80 -4.33 11.69
C PRO A 132 -7.11 -5.75 12.18
N LYS A 133 -7.02 -6.71 11.27
CA LYS A 133 -7.33 -8.14 11.52
C LYS A 133 -6.28 -9.03 10.82
N PRO A 134 -6.17 -10.32 11.18
CA PRO A 134 -5.32 -11.25 10.44
C PRO A 134 -5.57 -11.17 8.92
N LEU A 135 -4.49 -11.22 8.13
CA LEU A 135 -4.58 -11.17 6.68
C LEU A 135 -5.33 -12.40 6.16
N ASP A 136 -6.42 -12.16 5.44
CA ASP A 136 -7.14 -13.15 4.65
C ASP A 136 -7.07 -12.74 3.17
N PRO A 137 -6.30 -13.46 2.34
CA PRO A 137 -6.16 -13.13 0.93
C PRO A 137 -7.48 -13.08 0.14
N ASN A 138 -8.51 -13.81 0.60
CA ASN A 138 -9.82 -13.87 -0.05
C ASN A 138 -10.77 -12.75 0.41
N GLU A 139 -10.43 -12.01 1.47
CA GLU A 139 -11.25 -10.90 1.97
C GLU A 139 -10.99 -9.65 1.12
N MET A 140 -11.95 -9.33 0.25
CA MET A 140 -11.90 -8.16 -0.63
C MET A 140 -11.78 -6.84 0.12
N HIS A 141 -12.31 -6.78 1.35
CA HIS A 141 -12.25 -5.56 2.15
C HIS A 141 -10.86 -5.28 2.72
N GLN A 142 -9.92 -6.22 2.65
CA GLN A 142 -8.51 -5.98 2.98
C GLN A 142 -7.66 -5.53 1.79
N GLN A 143 -8.26 -5.43 0.59
CA GLN A 143 -7.59 -4.98 -0.63
C GLN A 143 -7.87 -3.50 -0.86
N PHE A 144 -6.80 -2.72 -1.00
CA PHE A 144 -6.85 -1.28 -1.24
C PHE A 144 -6.30 -0.99 -2.63
N GLU A 145 -7.09 -0.31 -3.44
CA GLU A 145 -6.63 0.31 -4.67
C GLU A 145 -6.05 1.68 -4.31
N ILE A 146 -4.80 1.95 -4.72
CA ILE A 146 -4.08 3.20 -4.44
C ILE A 146 -3.92 4.00 -5.73
#